data_AF-A0A0S6UJK0-F1
#
_entry.id   AF-A0A0S6UJK0-F1
#
_cell.length_a   1.000
_cell.length_b   1.000
_cell.length_c   1.000
_cell.angle_alpha   90.00
_cell.angle_beta   90.00
_cell.angle_gamma   90.00
#
_symmetry.space_group_name_H-M   'P 1'
#
loop_
_entity.id
_entity.type
_entity.pdbx_description
1 polymer ?
#
loop_
_entity_poly.entity_id
_entity_poly.type
_entity_poly.pdbx_seq_one_letter_code
_entity_poly.pdbx_strand_id
1 'polypeptide(L)'
;MATDELVKTTGIAQHGAERLPSVDVDSFNIEIKDEDGFLGDRASKGAFREVLERWRKPLRKTGEDPFGKVPTEEINKKTLDAILVGDDTEASAVVHSAIEDFSQELAYVTRRFLKTKAWAKTERIVVGGGFRDSRLGELVIARAEIILKSEDFKIDLQPIRHHPDEAGLIGALHLAPSWIFEAHDSILAVDIGGTNIRCGVVETSWKKAKDLSKAKVVHSDLWRHADDEPTREGAVKRLTKMLKGLITEAENEGYKLAPFIGIACPGVINPDGSIEKGAQNLPGNWESSKFNLPASLLEGIPQIGEHDTAILMHNDGVVQGLSEVPFMQDIDRWGVLTIGTGLGNARFTNRRKESGKEKDRDSTENGKKKSKND
;
A
#
# COMPACT_ATOMS: atom_id res chain seq x y z
N MET A 1 -6.61 -29.28 13.84
CA MET A 1 -5.61 -30.32 13.53
C MET A 1 -5.53 -30.62 12.04
N ALA A 2 -6.64 -30.91 11.32
CA ALA A 2 -6.60 -31.07 9.86
C ALA A 2 -6.45 -29.73 9.08
N THR A 3 -6.96 -28.63 9.64
CA THR A 3 -6.84 -27.27 9.06
C THR A 3 -5.46 -26.62 9.27
N ASP A 4 -4.69 -27.04 10.29
CA ASP A 4 -3.34 -26.53 10.56
C ASP A 4 -2.28 -27.06 9.59
N GLU A 5 -2.53 -28.20 8.92
CA GLU A 5 -1.62 -28.73 7.90
C GLU A 5 -1.90 -28.15 6.50
N LEU A 6 -3.15 -27.79 6.19
CA LEU A 6 -3.52 -27.17 4.91
C LEU A 6 -2.90 -25.77 4.73
N VAL A 7 -2.66 -25.05 5.83
CA VAL A 7 -2.14 -23.67 5.81
C VAL A 7 -0.60 -23.61 5.84
N LYS A 8 0.08 -24.71 6.21
CA LYS A 8 1.54 -24.70 6.44
C LYS A 8 2.38 -24.46 5.18
N THR A 9 1.82 -24.67 4.00
CA THR A 9 2.44 -24.27 2.73
C THR A 9 1.35 -24.08 1.70
N THR A 10 0.92 -22.84 1.44
CA THR A 10 0.54 -22.56 0.05
C THR A 10 1.81 -22.86 -0.74
N GLY A 11 1.78 -23.83 -1.66
CA GLY A 11 3.01 -24.33 -2.32
C GLY A 11 3.76 -23.30 -3.18
N ILE A 12 3.46 -22.02 -2.99
CA ILE A 12 3.81 -20.87 -3.80
C ILE A 12 4.69 -19.89 -2.99
N ALA A 13 4.33 -19.53 -1.75
CA ALA A 13 5.10 -18.63 -0.87
C ALA A 13 4.52 -18.54 0.57
N GLN A 14 5.28 -17.96 1.52
CA GLN A 14 4.80 -17.70 2.89
C GLN A 14 4.04 -16.37 2.97
N HIS A 15 2.98 -16.32 3.78
CA HIS A 15 2.28 -15.07 4.11
C HIS A 15 3.22 -14.08 4.79
N GLY A 16 3.02 -12.77 4.58
CA GLY A 16 3.86 -11.74 5.22
C GLY A 16 5.36 -11.84 4.93
N ALA A 17 5.77 -12.51 3.84
CA ALA A 17 7.18 -12.79 3.57
C ALA A 17 8.01 -11.51 3.37
N GLU A 18 9.13 -11.43 4.09
CA GLU A 18 10.11 -10.35 3.92
C GLU A 18 10.78 -10.36 2.54
N ARG A 19 10.84 -11.51 1.87
CA ARG A 19 11.48 -11.67 0.56
C ARG A 19 10.45 -11.97 -0.51
N LEU A 20 10.15 -10.98 -1.34
CA LEU A 20 9.20 -11.07 -2.45
C LEU A 20 9.94 -11.22 -3.79
N PRO A 21 9.25 -11.56 -4.90
CA PRO A 21 9.91 -11.83 -6.18
C PRO A 21 10.84 -10.70 -6.67
N SER A 22 10.41 -9.44 -6.53
CA SER A 22 11.14 -8.27 -7.07
C SER A 22 11.79 -7.40 -6.00
N VAL A 23 11.41 -7.54 -4.73
CA VAL A 23 11.89 -6.68 -3.64
C VAL A 23 12.09 -7.48 -2.35
N ASP A 24 12.97 -6.99 -1.49
CA ASP A 24 12.99 -7.33 -0.08
C ASP A 24 12.20 -6.25 0.67
N VAL A 25 11.29 -6.65 1.56
CA VAL A 25 10.52 -5.79 2.46
C VAL A 25 11.34 -5.57 3.73
N ASP A 26 11.91 -4.38 3.89
CA ASP A 26 12.82 -4.09 4.99
C ASP A 26 12.11 -3.73 6.30
N SER A 27 10.91 -3.16 6.19
CA SER A 27 10.10 -2.70 7.32
C SER A 27 8.70 -2.34 6.84
N PHE A 28 7.70 -2.57 7.69
CA PHE A 28 6.34 -2.04 7.55
C PHE A 28 5.71 -1.89 8.93
N ASN A 29 4.60 -1.15 9.02
CA ASN A 29 3.91 -0.87 10.29
C ASN A 29 4.83 -0.34 11.38
N ILE A 30 5.71 0.61 11.05
CA ILE A 30 6.61 1.18 12.05
C ILE A 30 5.79 1.97 13.10
N GLU A 31 5.79 1.48 14.33
CA GLU A 31 5.06 2.05 15.47
C GLU A 31 6.00 2.96 16.29
N ILE A 32 6.43 4.09 15.70
CA ILE A 32 7.15 5.11 16.48
C ILE A 32 6.15 5.85 17.35
N LYS A 33 6.49 6.05 18.62
CA LYS A 33 5.74 6.91 19.54
C LYS A 33 6.47 8.22 19.81
N ASP A 34 5.72 9.29 19.99
CA ASP A 34 6.18 10.54 20.61
C ASP A 34 5.41 10.78 21.92
N GLU A 35 5.52 11.99 22.49
CA GLU A 35 4.83 12.33 23.75
C GLU A 35 3.30 12.34 23.60
N ASP A 36 2.79 12.55 22.37
CA ASP A 36 1.37 12.73 22.06
C ASP A 36 0.68 11.43 21.58
N GLY A 37 1.44 10.37 21.31
CA GLY A 37 0.89 9.07 20.90
C GLY A 37 1.71 8.37 19.82
N PHE A 38 1.03 7.68 18.90
CA PHE A 38 1.70 7.13 17.73
C PHE A 38 1.98 8.25 16.73
N LEU A 39 3.24 8.33 16.28
CA LEU A 39 3.70 9.36 15.35
C LEU A 39 2.89 9.38 14.05
N GLY A 40 2.45 8.21 13.56
CA GLY A 40 1.67 8.09 12.34
C GLY A 40 0.29 8.74 12.40
N ASP A 41 -0.29 8.90 13.59
CA ASP A 41 -1.64 9.48 13.76
C ASP A 41 -1.69 10.94 13.30
N ARG A 42 -0.54 11.64 13.38
CA ARG A 42 -0.33 13.02 12.92
C ARG A 42 -0.45 13.19 11.40
N ALA A 43 -0.33 12.10 10.63
CA ALA A 43 -0.40 12.10 9.17
C ALA A 43 -1.54 11.17 8.69
N SER A 44 -2.74 11.39 9.23
CA SER A 44 -3.96 10.67 8.88
C SER A 44 -5.02 11.60 8.26
N LYS A 45 -6.09 11.02 7.68
CA LYS A 45 -7.26 11.82 7.23
C LYS A 45 -7.90 12.59 8.39
N GLY A 46 -7.92 12.00 9.59
CA GLY A 46 -8.42 12.66 10.80
C GLY A 46 -7.57 13.88 11.17
N ALA A 47 -6.25 13.72 11.20
CA ALA A 47 -5.33 14.82 11.50
C ALA A 47 -5.47 16.01 10.52
N PHE A 48 -5.66 15.74 9.22
CA PHE A 48 -5.94 16.82 8.26
C PHE A 48 -7.24 17.57 8.61
N ARG A 49 -8.30 16.87 9.00
CA ARG A 49 -9.57 17.50 9.40
C ARG A 49 -9.44 18.32 10.66
N GLU A 50 -8.67 17.86 11.64
CA GLU A 50 -8.38 18.61 12.86
C GLU A 50 -7.60 19.90 12.55
N VAL A 51 -6.64 19.83 11.64
CA VAL A 51 -5.90 21.01 11.14
C VAL A 51 -6.87 22.00 10.47
N LEU A 52 -7.76 21.53 9.59
CA LEU A 52 -8.76 22.38 8.93
C LEU A 52 -9.70 23.03 9.95
N GLU A 53 -10.22 22.26 10.92
CA GLU A 53 -11.10 22.77 11.98
C GLU A 53 -10.38 23.82 12.84
N ARG A 54 -9.08 23.67 13.11
CA ARG A 54 -8.27 24.65 13.85
C ARG A 54 -8.28 26.02 13.18
N TRP A 55 -8.21 26.07 11.85
CA TRP A 55 -8.25 27.31 11.08
C TRP A 55 -9.66 27.90 10.96
N ARG A 56 -10.69 27.06 10.89
CA ARG A 56 -12.09 27.51 10.84
C ARG A 56 -12.59 28.07 12.17
N LYS A 57 -12.14 27.51 13.30
CA LYS A 57 -12.65 27.84 14.63
C LYS A 57 -12.55 29.34 15.02
N PRO A 58 -11.45 30.06 14.75
CA PRO A 58 -11.39 31.51 14.95
C PRO A 58 -12.41 32.28 14.10
N LEU A 59 -12.54 31.93 12.81
CA LEU A 59 -13.45 32.59 11.87
C LEU A 59 -14.93 32.37 12.24
N ARG A 60 -15.26 31.19 12.77
CA ARG A 60 -16.62 30.93 13.30
C ARG A 60 -16.99 31.85 14.46
N LYS A 61 -16.01 32.26 15.29
CA LYS A 61 -16.27 33.16 16.42
C LYS A 61 -16.58 34.59 15.96
N THR A 62 -16.03 35.01 14.83
CA THR A 62 -16.28 36.32 14.22
C THR A 62 -17.47 36.30 13.24
N GLY A 63 -17.94 35.10 12.86
CA GLY A 63 -19.02 34.93 11.88
C GLY A 63 -18.55 34.95 10.43
N GLU A 64 -17.23 34.85 10.22
CA GLU A 64 -16.54 35.00 8.93
C GLU A 64 -16.00 33.64 8.43
N ASP A 65 -16.51 32.50 8.93
CA ASP A 65 -16.12 31.19 8.41
C ASP A 65 -16.65 31.02 6.98
N PRO A 66 -15.78 30.94 5.95
CA PRO A 66 -16.21 30.86 4.56
C PRO A 66 -16.93 29.53 4.24
N PHE A 67 -16.77 28.52 5.10
CA PHE A 67 -17.49 27.25 5.01
C PHE A 67 -18.84 27.27 5.76
N GLY A 68 -19.20 28.41 6.36
CA GLY A 68 -20.43 28.60 7.10
C GLY A 68 -20.64 27.58 8.22
N LYS A 69 -21.88 27.08 8.33
CA LYS A 69 -22.29 26.16 9.40
C LYS A 69 -21.98 24.68 9.11
N VAL A 70 -21.43 24.35 7.94
CA VAL A 70 -21.15 22.97 7.55
C VAL A 70 -20.09 22.39 8.48
N PRO A 71 -20.34 21.28 9.20
CA PRO A 71 -19.32 20.61 10.01
C PRO A 71 -18.10 20.22 9.18
N THR A 72 -16.90 20.31 9.75
CA THR A 72 -15.66 20.00 9.01
C THR A 72 -15.62 18.58 8.48
N GLU A 73 -16.21 17.63 9.23
CA GLU A 73 -16.31 16.23 8.86
C GLU A 73 -17.18 15.97 7.60
N GLU A 74 -18.11 16.87 7.32
CA GLU A 74 -19.03 16.79 6.17
C GLU A 74 -18.46 17.45 4.91
N ILE A 75 -17.37 18.24 5.03
CA ILE A 75 -16.70 18.81 3.88
C ILE A 75 -15.95 17.71 3.16
N ASN A 76 -16.48 17.31 2.01
CA ASN A 76 -15.85 16.31 1.19
C ASN A 76 -14.63 16.88 0.44
N LYS A 77 -13.78 15.96 0.02
CA LYS A 77 -12.53 16.24 -0.69
C LYS A 77 -12.71 17.01 -2.00
N LYS A 78 -13.78 16.72 -2.76
CA LYS A 78 -14.08 17.42 -4.02
C LYS A 78 -14.42 18.90 -3.78
N THR A 79 -15.09 19.20 -2.67
CA THR A 79 -15.36 20.58 -2.26
C THR A 79 -14.06 21.34 -1.96
N LEU A 80 -13.13 20.73 -1.22
CA LEU A 80 -11.83 21.34 -0.92
C LEU A 80 -11.01 21.59 -2.19
N ASP A 81 -11.03 20.65 -3.15
CA ASP A 81 -10.36 20.82 -4.44
C ASP A 81 -10.98 21.92 -5.29
N ALA A 82 -12.31 22.03 -5.31
CA ALA A 82 -13.00 23.09 -6.04
C ALA A 82 -12.67 24.48 -5.47
N ILE A 83 -12.49 24.60 -4.16
CA ILE A 83 -12.10 25.85 -3.49
C ILE A 83 -10.69 26.29 -3.91
N LEU A 84 -9.74 25.34 -4.06
CA LEU A 84 -8.37 25.65 -4.48
C LEU A 84 -8.26 26.29 -5.87
N VAL A 85 -9.26 26.07 -6.73
CA VAL A 85 -9.31 26.61 -8.09
C VAL A 85 -10.42 27.64 -8.30
N GLY A 86 -11.16 27.95 -7.23
CA GLY A 86 -12.29 28.88 -7.26
C GLY A 86 -11.90 30.31 -6.90
N ASP A 87 -12.87 31.22 -7.02
CA ASP A 87 -12.68 32.65 -6.78
C ASP A 87 -12.86 33.08 -5.31
N ASP A 88 -13.32 32.16 -4.45
CA ASP A 88 -13.47 32.42 -3.01
C ASP A 88 -12.10 32.45 -2.32
N THR A 89 -11.55 33.66 -2.22
CA THR A 89 -10.21 33.91 -1.68
C THR A 89 -10.11 33.56 -0.19
N GLU A 90 -11.18 33.77 0.58
CA GLU A 90 -11.18 33.47 2.02
C GLU A 90 -11.20 31.96 2.27
N ALA A 91 -12.08 31.23 1.56
CA ALA A 91 -12.09 29.77 1.61
C ALA A 91 -10.74 29.20 1.16
N SER A 92 -10.19 29.72 0.06
CA SER A 92 -8.90 29.27 -0.47
C SER A 92 -7.76 29.52 0.53
N ALA A 93 -7.73 30.68 1.20
CA ALA A 93 -6.73 30.98 2.24
C ALA A 93 -6.78 29.98 3.41
N VAL A 94 -7.98 29.58 3.85
CA VAL A 94 -8.16 28.56 4.89
C VAL A 94 -7.65 27.20 4.42
N VAL A 95 -7.98 26.78 3.19
CA VAL A 95 -7.51 25.50 2.64
C VAL A 95 -5.98 25.50 2.48
N HIS A 96 -5.38 26.56 1.96
CA HIS A 96 -3.93 26.70 1.85
C HIS A 96 -3.23 26.65 3.22
N SER A 97 -3.81 27.28 4.24
CA SER A 97 -3.27 27.20 5.61
C SER A 97 -3.31 25.76 6.14
N ALA A 98 -4.40 25.03 5.88
CA ALA A 98 -4.50 23.62 6.26
C ALA A 98 -3.51 22.72 5.50
N ILE A 99 -3.28 22.99 4.20
CA ILE A 99 -2.25 22.31 3.40
C ILE A 99 -0.87 22.53 3.99
N GLU A 100 -0.50 23.77 4.32
CA GLU A 100 0.82 24.07 4.91
C GLU A 100 1.02 23.31 6.22
N ASP A 101 0.11 23.48 7.19
CA ASP A 101 0.21 22.86 8.51
C ASP A 101 0.27 21.33 8.41
N PHE A 102 -0.57 20.72 7.58
CA PHE A 102 -0.55 19.27 7.42
C PHE A 102 0.70 18.77 6.67
N SER A 103 1.26 19.58 5.76
CA SER A 103 2.52 19.25 5.09
C SER A 103 3.71 19.26 6.05
N GLN A 104 3.70 20.17 7.04
CA GLN A 104 4.68 20.18 8.13
C GLN A 104 4.58 18.90 8.98
N GLU A 105 3.37 18.45 9.28
CA GLU A 105 3.14 17.19 10.00
C GLU A 105 3.62 15.98 9.17
N LEU A 106 3.26 15.91 7.88
CA LEU A 106 3.73 14.83 7.00
C LEU A 106 5.26 14.82 6.88
N ALA A 107 5.89 15.98 6.72
CA ALA A 107 7.34 16.11 6.69
C ALA A 107 7.96 15.67 8.03
N TYR A 108 7.36 16.04 9.17
CA TYR A 108 7.80 15.62 10.50
C TYR A 108 7.77 14.10 10.67
N VAL A 109 6.66 13.47 10.33
CA VAL A 109 6.53 12.01 10.41
C VAL A 109 7.55 11.33 9.50
N THR A 110 7.69 11.82 8.26
CA THR A 110 8.60 11.26 7.27
C THR A 110 10.06 11.36 7.71
N ARG A 111 10.52 12.52 8.22
CA ARG A 111 11.91 12.67 8.70
C ARG A 111 12.21 11.78 9.89
N ARG A 112 11.23 11.55 10.76
CA ARG A 112 11.38 10.63 11.91
C ARG A 112 11.54 9.19 11.43
N PHE A 113 10.79 8.76 10.41
CA PHE A 113 11.01 7.45 9.77
C PHE A 113 12.40 7.37 9.14
N LEU A 114 12.79 8.34 8.30
CA LEU A 114 14.08 8.36 7.60
C LEU A 114 15.31 8.31 8.54
N LYS A 115 15.15 8.77 9.79
CA LYS A 115 16.20 8.68 10.83
C LYS A 115 16.33 7.29 11.48
N THR A 116 15.39 6.39 11.24
CA THR A 116 15.47 5.01 11.75
C THR A 116 16.45 4.18 10.92
N LYS A 117 17.03 3.14 11.54
CA LYS A 117 17.96 2.23 10.84
C LYS A 117 17.31 1.53 9.64
N ALA A 118 16.03 1.17 9.74
CA ALA A 118 15.32 0.42 8.70
C ALA A 118 15.02 1.26 7.44
N TRP A 119 14.78 2.56 7.62
CA TRP A 119 14.48 3.52 6.53
C TRP A 119 15.67 4.36 6.10
N ALA A 120 16.84 4.17 6.73
CA ALA A 120 18.06 4.88 6.35
C ALA A 120 18.40 4.63 4.87
N LYS A 121 18.80 5.71 4.19
CA LYS A 121 19.16 5.74 2.77
C LYS A 121 17.99 5.45 1.82
N THR A 122 16.75 5.66 2.26
CA THR A 122 15.61 5.66 1.32
C THR A 122 15.78 6.82 0.33
N GLU A 123 15.59 6.55 -0.96
CA GLU A 123 15.82 7.50 -2.06
C GLU A 123 14.52 8.11 -2.58
N ARG A 124 13.42 7.33 -2.54
CA ARG A 124 12.09 7.78 -2.95
C ARG A 124 11.00 7.22 -2.06
N ILE A 125 9.98 8.03 -1.78
CA ILE A 125 8.76 7.62 -1.08
C ILE A 125 7.56 7.91 -1.98
N VAL A 126 6.75 6.89 -2.23
CA VAL A 126 5.43 7.06 -2.83
C VAL A 126 4.38 7.28 -1.75
N VAL A 127 3.52 8.27 -1.94
CA VAL A 127 2.44 8.59 -1.01
C VAL A 127 1.11 8.20 -1.65
N GLY A 128 0.43 7.25 -1.05
CA GLY A 128 -0.85 6.71 -1.48
C GLY A 128 -1.96 6.89 -0.46
N GLY A 129 -2.93 5.99 -0.51
CA GLY A 129 -4.16 6.08 0.28
C GLY A 129 -5.16 7.10 -0.27
N GLY A 130 -6.39 7.04 0.23
CA GLY A 130 -7.49 7.86 -0.29
C GLY A 130 -7.32 9.37 -0.05
N PHE A 131 -6.29 9.83 0.67
CA PHE A 131 -5.96 11.26 0.76
C PHE A 131 -5.28 11.76 -0.52
N ARG A 132 -4.40 10.96 -1.15
CA ARG A 132 -3.62 11.35 -2.33
C ARG A 132 -4.46 11.75 -3.55
N ASP A 133 -5.63 11.13 -3.74
CA ASP A 133 -6.47 11.28 -4.95
C ASP A 133 -7.22 12.63 -5.06
N SER A 134 -6.53 13.74 -4.83
CA SER A 134 -7.00 15.12 -4.95
C SER A 134 -5.87 16.05 -5.34
N ARG A 135 -6.24 17.21 -5.88
CA ARG A 135 -5.31 18.33 -5.99
C ARG A 135 -4.73 18.72 -4.63
N LEU A 136 -5.55 18.72 -3.59
CA LEU A 136 -5.12 18.96 -2.21
C LEU A 136 -4.02 17.96 -1.77
N GLY A 137 -4.20 16.67 -2.04
CA GLY A 137 -3.25 15.64 -1.67
C GLY A 137 -1.92 15.79 -2.41
N GLU A 138 -1.95 16.11 -3.70
CA GLU A 138 -0.75 16.42 -4.49
C GLU A 138 0.03 17.61 -3.93
N LEU A 139 -0.67 18.69 -3.57
CA LEU A 139 -0.04 19.89 -2.99
C LEU A 139 0.61 19.58 -1.65
N VAL A 140 -0.04 18.79 -0.79
CA VAL A 140 0.53 18.37 0.49
C VAL A 140 1.81 17.55 0.28
N ILE A 141 1.80 16.60 -0.65
CA ILE A 141 2.97 15.76 -0.95
C ILE A 141 4.13 16.61 -1.46
N ALA A 142 3.87 17.46 -2.45
CA ALA A 142 4.88 18.36 -3.02
C ALA A 142 5.42 19.33 -1.97
N ARG A 143 4.56 19.85 -1.09
CA ARG A 143 4.96 20.78 -0.03
C ARG A 143 5.80 20.09 1.04
N ALA A 144 5.42 18.89 1.47
CA ALA A 144 6.21 18.08 2.40
C ALA A 144 7.60 17.75 1.82
N GLU A 145 7.70 17.46 0.52
CA GLU A 145 8.97 17.27 -0.18
C GLU A 145 9.87 18.50 -0.09
N ILE A 146 9.33 19.70 -0.37
CA ILE A 146 10.07 20.96 -0.28
C ILE A 146 10.62 21.18 1.14
N ILE A 147 9.80 20.90 2.16
CA ILE A 147 10.21 21.02 3.57
C ILE A 147 11.38 20.07 3.86
N LEU A 148 11.24 18.79 3.50
CA LEU A 148 12.30 17.79 3.68
C LEU A 148 13.61 18.18 2.97
N LYS A 149 13.52 18.66 1.72
CA LYS A 149 14.69 19.13 0.95
C LYS A 149 15.34 20.36 1.58
N SER A 150 14.56 21.26 2.18
CA SER A 150 15.08 22.42 2.92
C SER A 150 15.81 22.03 4.23
N GLU A 151 15.53 20.84 4.74
CA GLU A 151 16.18 20.23 5.91
C GLU A 151 17.30 19.24 5.50
N ASP A 152 17.84 19.38 4.28
CA ASP A 152 18.93 18.56 3.71
C ASP A 152 18.62 17.06 3.52
N PHE A 153 17.34 16.67 3.53
CA PHE A 153 16.96 15.31 3.14
C PHE A 153 16.99 15.14 1.62
N LYS A 154 17.81 14.20 1.16
CA LYS A 154 17.91 13.79 -0.24
C LYS A 154 16.89 12.69 -0.55
N ILE A 155 15.61 13.06 -0.56
CA ILE A 155 14.49 12.16 -0.81
C ILE A 155 13.55 12.79 -1.83
N ASP A 156 13.02 11.98 -2.74
CA ASP A 156 11.91 12.36 -3.60
C ASP A 156 10.59 11.85 -3.01
N LEU A 157 9.59 12.72 -2.89
CA LEU A 157 8.23 12.34 -2.50
C LEU A 157 7.33 12.52 -3.71
N GLN A 158 6.62 11.45 -4.09
CA GLN A 158 5.70 11.52 -5.22
C GLN A 158 4.39 10.82 -4.90
N PRO A 159 3.27 11.23 -5.51
CA PRO A 159 2.03 10.46 -5.44
C PRO A 159 2.27 9.04 -5.98
N ILE A 160 1.63 8.04 -5.37
CA ILE A 160 1.46 6.72 -5.98
C ILE A 160 0.88 6.89 -7.39
N ARG A 161 1.19 6.08 -8.39
CA ARG A 161 0.70 6.31 -9.76
C ARG A 161 -0.73 5.84 -9.92
N HIS A 162 -0.99 4.60 -9.55
CA HIS A 162 -2.30 3.96 -9.65
C HIS A 162 -3.33 4.65 -8.75
N HIS A 163 -4.60 4.67 -9.18
CA HIS A 163 -5.67 5.20 -8.35
C HIS A 163 -5.66 4.49 -6.98
N PRO A 164 -5.84 5.17 -5.84
CA PRO A 164 -5.69 4.53 -4.52
C PRO A 164 -6.62 3.33 -4.34
N ASP A 165 -7.76 3.32 -5.01
CA ASP A 165 -8.70 2.20 -4.96
C ASP A 165 -8.22 0.96 -5.74
N GLU A 166 -7.29 1.12 -6.66
CA GLU A 166 -6.76 0.04 -7.50
C GLU A 166 -5.36 -0.40 -7.05
N ALA A 167 -4.60 0.48 -6.39
CA ALA A 167 -3.21 0.23 -6.05
C ALA A 167 -3.00 -1.04 -5.20
N GLY A 168 -3.86 -1.29 -4.20
CA GLY A 168 -3.83 -2.52 -3.41
C GLY A 168 -4.15 -3.77 -4.24
N LEU A 169 -5.09 -3.67 -5.18
CA LEU A 169 -5.44 -4.79 -6.07
C LEU A 169 -4.32 -5.09 -7.08
N ILE A 170 -3.77 -4.07 -7.72
CA ILE A 170 -2.66 -4.20 -8.69
C ILE A 170 -1.41 -4.71 -8.00
N GLY A 171 -1.10 -4.19 -6.82
CA GLY A 171 0.05 -4.63 -6.02
C GLY A 171 0.02 -6.11 -5.66
N ALA A 172 -1.17 -6.71 -5.56
CA ALA A 172 -1.34 -8.13 -5.27
C ALA A 172 -0.71 -9.05 -6.35
N LEU A 173 -0.56 -8.57 -7.59
CA LEU A 173 0.17 -9.29 -8.64
C LEU A 173 1.62 -9.55 -8.27
N HIS A 174 2.26 -8.64 -7.54
CA HIS A 174 3.67 -8.76 -7.15
C HIS A 174 3.90 -9.72 -5.98
N LEU A 175 2.82 -10.26 -5.39
CA LEU A 175 2.89 -11.37 -4.43
C LEU A 175 3.04 -12.72 -5.14
N ALA A 176 2.43 -12.86 -6.33
CA ALA A 176 2.46 -14.08 -7.11
C ALA A 176 3.83 -14.30 -7.79
N PRO A 177 4.34 -15.54 -7.84
CA PRO A 177 5.48 -15.88 -8.68
C PRO A 177 5.19 -15.64 -10.16
N SER A 178 6.20 -15.19 -10.90
CA SER A 178 6.04 -14.77 -12.30
C SER A 178 5.55 -15.89 -13.24
N TRP A 179 5.82 -17.16 -12.91
CA TRP A 179 5.40 -18.31 -13.73
C TRP A 179 3.86 -18.47 -13.78
N ILE A 180 3.12 -17.94 -12.80
CA ILE A 180 1.64 -17.98 -12.81
C ILE A 180 1.09 -17.26 -14.05
N PHE A 181 1.75 -16.17 -14.47
CA PHE A 181 1.31 -15.30 -15.56
C PHE A 181 1.66 -15.81 -16.96
N GLU A 182 2.35 -16.96 -17.06
CA GLU A 182 2.64 -17.58 -18.37
C GLU A 182 1.40 -18.26 -18.95
N ALA A 183 0.55 -18.83 -18.10
CA ALA A 183 -0.66 -19.55 -18.49
C ALA A 183 -1.97 -18.76 -18.27
N HIS A 184 -1.93 -17.75 -17.39
CA HIS A 184 -3.10 -16.99 -16.95
C HIS A 184 -2.92 -15.51 -17.29
N ASP A 185 -4.03 -14.81 -17.56
CA ASP A 185 -4.01 -13.38 -17.89
C ASP A 185 -4.50 -12.49 -16.74
N SER A 186 -5.08 -13.08 -15.69
CA SER A 186 -5.71 -12.35 -14.59
C SER A 186 -5.62 -13.09 -13.26
N ILE A 187 -5.77 -12.34 -12.16
CA ILE A 187 -5.89 -12.87 -10.79
C ILE A 187 -7.10 -12.27 -10.07
N LEU A 188 -7.53 -12.90 -8.98
CA LEU A 188 -8.34 -12.23 -7.98
C LEU A 188 -7.46 -11.50 -6.98
N ALA A 189 -7.88 -10.30 -6.61
CA ALA A 189 -7.22 -9.51 -5.58
C ALA A 189 -8.24 -9.00 -4.57
N VAL A 190 -7.80 -8.86 -3.31
CA VAL A 190 -8.57 -8.29 -2.21
C VAL A 190 -7.74 -7.20 -1.55
N ASP A 191 -8.36 -6.05 -1.31
CA ASP A 191 -7.81 -4.94 -0.56
C ASP A 191 -8.73 -4.63 0.63
N ILE A 192 -8.26 -4.97 1.83
CA ILE A 192 -8.98 -4.80 3.08
C ILE A 192 -8.45 -3.53 3.75
N GLY A 193 -9.33 -2.59 4.02
CA GLY A 193 -9.04 -1.40 4.81
C GLY A 193 -9.88 -1.32 6.07
N GLY A 194 -9.54 -0.38 6.95
CA GLY A 194 -10.26 -0.17 8.22
C GLY A 194 -11.73 0.25 8.06
N THR A 195 -12.20 0.60 6.86
CA THR A 195 -13.60 1.00 6.63
C THR A 195 -14.24 0.33 5.42
N ASN A 196 -13.45 -0.26 4.52
CA ASN A 196 -13.94 -0.86 3.29
C ASN A 196 -13.19 -2.16 3.00
N ILE A 197 -13.87 -3.10 2.33
CA ILE A 197 -13.27 -4.25 1.67
C ILE A 197 -13.51 -4.08 0.18
N ARG A 198 -12.45 -4.18 -0.61
CA ARG A 198 -12.51 -4.17 -2.07
C ARG A 198 -12.01 -5.49 -2.62
N CYS A 199 -12.67 -5.97 -3.66
CA CYS A 199 -12.21 -7.12 -4.43
C CYS A 199 -12.13 -6.72 -5.90
N GLY A 200 -11.29 -7.39 -6.68
CA GLY A 200 -11.29 -7.19 -8.12
C GLY A 200 -10.64 -8.31 -8.91
N VAL A 201 -10.95 -8.33 -10.20
CA VAL A 201 -10.23 -9.08 -11.21
C VAL A 201 -9.16 -8.16 -11.78
N VAL A 202 -7.91 -8.57 -11.69
CA VAL A 202 -6.77 -7.77 -12.13
C VAL A 202 -6.16 -8.42 -13.36
N GLU A 203 -6.22 -7.74 -14.50
CA GLU A 203 -5.55 -8.18 -15.73
C GLU A 203 -4.06 -7.86 -15.63
N THR A 204 -3.22 -8.88 -15.83
CA THR A 204 -1.75 -8.81 -15.74
C THR A 204 -1.14 -7.96 -16.84
N SER A 205 -1.75 -7.96 -18.04
CA SER A 205 -1.14 -7.49 -19.29
C SER A 205 0.28 -8.05 -19.52
N TRP A 206 0.58 -9.24 -19.02
CA TRP A 206 1.93 -9.85 -19.02
C TRP A 206 2.58 -9.92 -20.41
N LYS A 207 1.78 -10.23 -21.44
CA LYS A 207 2.23 -10.29 -22.84
C LYS A 207 2.65 -8.93 -23.40
N LYS A 208 2.12 -7.83 -22.85
CA LYS A 208 2.45 -6.44 -23.26
C LYS A 208 3.64 -5.91 -22.48
N ALA A 209 3.71 -6.20 -21.18
CA ALA A 209 4.78 -5.74 -20.31
C ALA A 209 5.04 -6.77 -19.19
N LYS A 210 6.20 -7.45 -19.25
CA LYS A 210 6.59 -8.49 -18.28
C LYS A 210 6.96 -7.94 -16.90
N ASP A 211 7.05 -6.64 -16.74
CA ASP A 211 7.24 -5.98 -15.45
C ASP A 211 5.90 -5.68 -14.77
N LEU A 212 4.76 -5.99 -15.40
CA LEU A 212 3.39 -5.68 -14.95
C LEU A 212 3.04 -4.18 -14.93
N SER A 213 3.87 -3.31 -15.54
CA SER A 213 3.61 -1.86 -15.63
C SER A 213 2.33 -1.47 -16.39
N LYS A 214 1.71 -2.44 -17.08
CA LYS A 214 0.45 -2.29 -17.82
C LYS A 214 -0.73 -3.03 -17.19
N ALA A 215 -0.56 -3.57 -15.99
CA ALA A 215 -1.64 -4.20 -15.25
C ALA A 215 -2.75 -3.20 -14.96
N LYS A 216 -4.00 -3.69 -14.91
CA LYS A 216 -5.18 -2.89 -14.62
C LYS A 216 -6.27 -3.72 -13.97
N VAL A 217 -7.12 -3.06 -13.19
CA VAL A 217 -8.34 -3.66 -12.66
C VAL A 217 -9.39 -3.66 -13.77
N VAL A 218 -9.99 -4.82 -14.07
CA VAL A 218 -11.03 -4.96 -15.11
C VAL A 218 -12.43 -5.09 -14.52
N HIS A 219 -12.52 -5.67 -13.32
CA HIS A 219 -13.74 -5.73 -12.50
C HIS A 219 -13.40 -5.40 -11.06
N SER A 220 -14.32 -4.70 -10.39
CA SER A 220 -14.14 -4.34 -8.98
C SER A 220 -15.46 -4.34 -8.25
N ASP A 221 -15.45 -4.83 -7.02
CA ASP A 221 -16.55 -4.71 -6.08
C ASP A 221 -16.04 -4.03 -4.80
N LEU A 222 -16.80 -3.06 -4.29
CA LEU A 222 -16.46 -2.26 -3.12
C LEU A 222 -17.57 -2.37 -2.09
N TRP A 223 -17.20 -2.81 -0.89
CA TRP A 223 -18.09 -2.84 0.25
C TRP A 223 -17.56 -1.99 1.40
N ARG A 224 -18.34 -0.99 1.80
CA ARG A 224 -18.11 -0.19 3.00
C ARG A 224 -18.66 -0.88 4.24
N HIS A 225 -17.88 -1.79 4.82
CA HIS A 225 -18.28 -2.55 6.00
C HIS A 225 -18.56 -1.67 7.24
N ALA A 226 -17.95 -0.49 7.32
CA ALA A 226 -18.19 0.46 8.39
C ALA A 226 -19.65 0.94 8.47
N ASP A 227 -20.41 0.87 7.38
CA ASP A 227 -21.82 1.27 7.36
C ASP A 227 -22.76 0.13 7.79
N ASP A 228 -22.26 -1.11 7.79
CA ASP A 228 -23.05 -2.34 8.06
C ASP A 228 -22.69 -3.02 9.39
N GLU A 229 -21.59 -2.61 10.04
CA GLU A 229 -21.05 -3.14 11.31
C GLU A 229 -21.15 -4.68 11.45
N PRO A 230 -20.64 -5.46 10.48
CA PRO A 230 -20.84 -6.91 10.46
C PRO A 230 -20.06 -7.60 11.58
N THR A 231 -20.44 -8.83 11.91
CA THR A 231 -19.54 -9.72 12.66
C THR A 231 -18.38 -10.17 11.78
N ARG A 232 -17.30 -10.69 12.38
CA ARG A 232 -16.18 -11.28 11.64
C ARG A 232 -16.65 -12.35 10.66
N GLU A 233 -17.51 -13.25 11.11
CA GLU A 233 -18.06 -14.33 10.28
C GLU A 233 -18.94 -13.77 9.15
N GLY A 234 -19.72 -12.72 9.43
CA GLY A 234 -20.50 -12.01 8.42
C GLY A 234 -19.62 -11.35 7.36
N ALA A 235 -18.50 -10.74 7.77
CA ALA A 235 -17.53 -10.12 6.88
C ALA A 235 -16.85 -11.14 5.96
N VAL A 236 -16.38 -12.27 6.50
CA VAL A 236 -15.79 -13.34 5.68
C VAL A 236 -16.82 -13.91 4.70
N LYS A 237 -18.05 -14.17 5.16
CA LYS A 237 -19.12 -14.69 4.29
C LYS A 237 -19.42 -13.74 3.12
N ARG A 238 -19.47 -12.42 3.39
CA ARG A 238 -19.69 -11.43 2.33
C ARG A 238 -18.51 -11.33 1.38
N LEU A 239 -17.28 -11.30 1.89
CA LEU A 239 -16.06 -11.32 1.08
C LEU A 239 -16.02 -12.54 0.14
N THR A 240 -16.29 -13.74 0.67
CA THR A 240 -16.39 -14.97 -0.15
C THR A 240 -17.45 -14.83 -1.25
N LYS A 241 -18.59 -14.20 -0.97
CA LYS A 241 -19.63 -13.96 -1.97
C LYS A 241 -19.18 -12.98 -3.05
N MET A 242 -18.51 -11.88 -2.68
CA MET A 242 -17.96 -10.90 -3.63
C MET A 242 -16.97 -11.57 -4.58
N LEU A 243 -16.04 -12.36 -4.05
CA LEU A 243 -15.05 -13.10 -4.84
C LEU A 243 -15.70 -14.13 -5.79
N LYS A 244 -16.74 -14.85 -5.35
CA LYS A 244 -17.50 -15.76 -6.24
C LYS A 244 -18.21 -15.02 -7.38
N GLY A 245 -18.73 -13.83 -7.12
CA GLY A 245 -19.30 -12.96 -8.15
C GLY A 245 -18.26 -12.60 -9.21
N LEU A 246 -17.09 -12.14 -8.77
CA LEU A 246 -15.96 -11.79 -9.65
C LEU A 246 -15.43 -12.98 -10.46
N ILE A 247 -15.40 -14.19 -9.89
CA ILE A 247 -15.05 -15.41 -10.65
C ILE A 247 -16.04 -15.62 -11.80
N THR A 248 -17.34 -15.51 -11.49
CA THR A 248 -18.41 -15.68 -12.49
C THR A 248 -18.31 -14.63 -13.60
N GLU A 249 -18.04 -13.36 -13.24
CA GLU A 249 -17.85 -12.28 -14.21
C GLU A 249 -16.63 -12.51 -15.11
N ALA A 250 -15.51 -12.93 -14.51
CA ALA A 250 -14.29 -13.21 -15.27
C ALA A 250 -14.49 -14.37 -16.27
N GLU A 251 -15.17 -15.44 -15.86
CA GLU A 251 -15.49 -16.58 -16.73
C GLU A 251 -16.40 -16.17 -17.88
N ASN A 252 -17.45 -15.39 -17.61
CA ASN A 252 -18.39 -14.90 -18.63
C ASN A 252 -17.71 -14.03 -19.69
N GLU A 253 -16.68 -13.27 -19.30
CA GLU A 253 -15.91 -12.41 -20.20
C GLU A 253 -14.67 -13.09 -20.80
N GLY A 254 -14.43 -14.36 -20.47
CA GLY A 254 -13.37 -15.18 -21.05
C GLY A 254 -11.97 -14.87 -20.51
N TYR A 255 -11.85 -14.25 -19.35
CA TYR A 255 -10.57 -14.09 -18.65
C TYR A 255 -10.05 -15.45 -18.16
N LYS A 256 -8.75 -15.68 -18.32
CA LYS A 256 -8.08 -16.87 -17.78
C LYS A 256 -7.57 -16.56 -16.38
N LEU A 257 -8.47 -16.68 -15.40
CA LEU A 257 -8.14 -16.51 -13.99
C LEU A 257 -7.12 -17.54 -13.52
N ALA A 258 -6.05 -17.07 -12.90
CA ALA A 258 -5.18 -17.94 -12.12
C ALA A 258 -5.93 -18.48 -10.89
N PRO A 259 -5.61 -19.71 -10.44
CA PRO A 259 -6.10 -20.23 -9.18
C PRO A 259 -5.36 -19.59 -7.99
N PHE A 260 -5.40 -18.26 -7.92
CA PHE A 260 -4.66 -17.44 -6.99
C PHE A 260 -5.48 -16.24 -6.52
N ILE A 261 -5.47 -16.01 -5.21
CA ILE A 261 -6.04 -14.82 -4.56
C ILE A 261 -4.93 -14.11 -3.80
N GLY A 262 -4.62 -12.88 -4.21
CA GLY A 262 -3.72 -12.00 -3.45
C GLY A 262 -4.50 -11.08 -2.51
N ILE A 263 -4.07 -10.96 -1.26
CA ILE A 263 -4.78 -10.21 -0.22
C ILE A 263 -3.85 -9.16 0.40
N ALA A 264 -4.28 -7.90 0.31
CA ALA A 264 -3.77 -6.79 1.11
C ALA A 264 -4.63 -6.70 2.38
N CYS A 265 -4.02 -6.85 3.56
CA CYS A 265 -4.74 -6.85 4.84
C CYS A 265 -4.02 -6.00 5.90
N PRO A 266 -4.73 -5.17 6.68
CA PRO A 266 -4.11 -4.38 7.74
C PRO A 266 -3.53 -5.27 8.82
N GLY A 267 -2.40 -4.84 9.38
CA GLY A 267 -1.75 -5.50 10.51
C GLY A 267 -0.48 -6.26 10.16
N VAL A 268 0.09 -6.89 11.19
CA VAL A 268 1.29 -7.74 11.14
C VAL A 268 0.84 -9.15 10.77
N ILE A 269 1.21 -9.58 9.56
CA ILE A 269 0.82 -10.88 8.99
C ILE A 269 1.92 -11.90 9.25
N ASN A 270 1.59 -12.97 9.97
CA ASN A 270 2.52 -14.06 10.25
C ASN A 270 2.66 -15.01 9.04
N PRO A 271 3.73 -15.84 8.98
CA PRO A 271 3.93 -16.81 7.91
C PRO A 271 2.80 -17.81 7.69
N ASP A 272 2.02 -18.10 8.73
CA ASP A 272 0.84 -18.97 8.68
C ASP A 272 -0.46 -18.23 8.27
N GLY A 273 -0.39 -16.93 7.98
CA GLY A 273 -1.55 -16.12 7.61
C GLY A 273 -2.40 -15.65 8.80
N SER A 274 -1.98 -15.90 10.05
CA SER A 274 -2.59 -15.23 11.21
C SER A 274 -2.22 -13.76 11.25
N ILE A 275 -3.09 -12.94 11.86
CA ILE A 275 -2.86 -11.51 12.05
C ILE A 275 -2.48 -11.30 13.51
N GLU A 276 -1.26 -10.86 13.79
CA GLU A 276 -0.76 -10.72 15.16
C GLU A 276 -1.35 -9.48 15.85
N LYS A 277 -1.39 -8.34 15.15
CA LYS A 277 -1.88 -7.05 15.63
C LYS A 277 -2.14 -6.09 14.47
N GLY A 278 -2.82 -4.98 14.73
CA GLY A 278 -3.03 -3.89 13.77
C GLY A 278 -4.30 -4.03 12.93
N ALA A 279 -5.22 -4.89 13.37
CA ALA A 279 -6.52 -5.16 12.73
C ALA A 279 -7.71 -4.67 13.59
N GLN A 280 -7.48 -3.74 14.52
CA GLN A 280 -8.49 -3.20 15.44
C GLN A 280 -9.67 -2.50 14.74
N ASN A 281 -9.48 -2.05 13.50
CA ASN A 281 -10.53 -1.41 12.70
C ASN A 281 -11.31 -2.41 11.83
N LEU A 282 -11.01 -3.71 11.91
CA LEU A 282 -11.71 -4.74 11.13
C LEU A 282 -12.93 -5.30 11.88
N PRO A 283 -13.94 -5.83 11.17
CA PRO A 283 -15.15 -6.31 11.82
C PRO A 283 -14.93 -7.47 12.80
N GLY A 284 -15.21 -7.26 14.09
CA GLY A 284 -14.99 -8.25 15.15
C GLY A 284 -13.53 -8.33 15.60
N ASN A 285 -13.02 -9.54 15.87
CA ASN A 285 -11.64 -9.74 16.32
C ASN A 285 -10.86 -10.65 15.34
N TRP A 286 -10.10 -10.04 14.44
CA TRP A 286 -9.29 -10.74 13.44
C TRP A 286 -7.91 -11.14 13.98
N GLU A 287 -7.51 -10.62 15.14
CA GLU A 287 -6.24 -10.93 15.83
C GLU A 287 -6.35 -12.19 16.71
N SER A 288 -7.52 -12.81 16.74
CA SER A 288 -7.76 -14.04 17.49
C SER A 288 -6.95 -15.21 16.92
N SER A 289 -6.23 -15.93 17.77
CA SER A 289 -5.54 -17.18 17.41
C SER A 289 -6.45 -18.30 16.88
N LYS A 290 -7.77 -18.13 16.98
CA LYS A 290 -8.77 -19.07 16.42
C LYS A 290 -9.25 -18.67 15.02
N PHE A 291 -8.68 -17.64 14.43
CA PHE A 291 -9.08 -17.11 13.13
C PHE A 291 -7.91 -17.05 12.17
N ASN A 292 -8.18 -17.44 10.92
CA ASN A 292 -7.23 -17.38 9.83
C ASN A 292 -8.01 -17.07 8.55
N LEU A 293 -7.89 -15.84 8.05
CA LEU A 293 -8.63 -15.39 6.88
C LEU A 293 -8.32 -16.23 5.63
N PRO A 294 -7.04 -16.50 5.27
CA PRO A 294 -6.72 -17.38 4.15
C PRO A 294 -7.42 -18.74 4.25
N ALA A 295 -7.38 -19.40 5.41
CA ALA A 295 -8.04 -20.69 5.60
C ALA A 295 -9.57 -20.60 5.40
N SER A 296 -10.22 -19.57 5.97
CA SER A 296 -11.67 -19.40 5.81
C SER A 296 -12.08 -19.10 4.36
N LEU A 297 -11.25 -18.39 3.60
CA LEU A 297 -11.49 -18.16 2.17
C LEU A 297 -11.26 -19.42 1.34
N LEU A 298 -10.25 -20.22 1.68
CA LEU A 298 -9.98 -21.50 1.02
C LEU A 298 -11.13 -22.49 1.23
N GLU A 299 -11.74 -22.53 2.42
CA GLU A 299 -12.96 -23.31 2.66
C GLU A 299 -14.14 -22.83 1.79
N GLY A 300 -14.25 -21.51 1.58
CA GLY A 300 -15.30 -20.91 0.78
C GLY A 300 -15.09 -21.06 -0.74
N ILE A 301 -13.85 -21.08 -1.19
CA ILE A 301 -13.39 -21.09 -2.59
C ILE A 301 -12.24 -22.09 -2.74
N PRO A 302 -12.52 -23.40 -2.64
CA PRO A 302 -11.46 -24.41 -2.65
C PRO A 302 -10.78 -24.53 -4.02
N GLN A 303 -11.48 -24.19 -5.10
CA GLN A 303 -10.99 -24.27 -6.47
C GLN A 303 -11.40 -23.05 -7.28
N ILE A 304 -10.55 -22.70 -8.25
CA ILE A 304 -10.82 -21.74 -9.32
C ILE A 304 -10.46 -22.47 -10.63
N GLY A 305 -11.42 -22.57 -11.54
CA GLY A 305 -11.31 -23.47 -12.68
C GLY A 305 -11.16 -24.94 -12.22
N GLU A 306 -10.16 -25.63 -12.74
CA GLU A 306 -9.89 -27.05 -12.44
C GLU A 306 -8.77 -27.25 -11.40
N HIS A 307 -8.34 -26.19 -10.72
CA HIS A 307 -7.18 -26.19 -9.83
C HIS A 307 -7.51 -25.70 -8.42
N ASP A 308 -6.79 -26.23 -7.44
CA ASP A 308 -6.91 -25.80 -6.05
C ASP A 308 -6.45 -24.34 -5.89
N THR A 309 -7.23 -23.56 -5.15
CA THR A 309 -6.95 -22.15 -4.93
C THR A 309 -5.73 -21.97 -4.04
N ALA A 310 -4.78 -21.16 -4.47
CA ALA A 310 -3.72 -20.63 -3.62
C ALA A 310 -4.07 -19.23 -3.13
N ILE A 311 -3.75 -18.92 -1.87
CA ILE A 311 -4.01 -17.60 -1.29
C ILE A 311 -2.72 -17.06 -0.71
N LEU A 312 -2.36 -15.82 -1.03
CA LEU A 312 -1.25 -15.14 -0.37
C LEU A 312 -1.74 -13.83 0.22
N MET A 313 -1.36 -13.59 1.47
CA MET A 313 -1.77 -12.41 2.23
C MET A 313 -0.55 -11.68 2.75
N HIS A 314 -0.57 -10.36 2.62
CA HIS A 314 0.46 -9.48 3.13
C HIS A 314 -0.16 -8.19 3.66
N ASN A 315 0.60 -7.45 4.48
CA ASN A 315 0.24 -6.13 4.95
C ASN A 315 -0.26 -5.20 3.83
N ASP A 316 -1.35 -4.47 4.08
CA ASP A 316 -1.99 -3.53 3.16
C ASP A 316 -1.05 -2.46 2.59
N GLY A 317 -0.27 -1.79 3.45
CA GLY A 317 0.72 -0.81 3.04
C GLY A 317 1.80 -1.42 2.14
N VAL A 318 2.25 -2.64 2.45
CA VAL A 318 3.19 -3.38 1.60
C VAL A 318 2.57 -3.63 0.22
N VAL A 319 1.40 -4.26 0.15
CA VAL A 319 0.79 -4.62 -1.15
C VAL A 319 0.48 -3.35 -1.96
N GLN A 320 -0.06 -2.31 -1.35
CA GLN A 320 -0.29 -1.04 -2.04
C GLN A 320 1.01 -0.47 -2.61
N GLY A 321 2.10 -0.49 -1.84
CA GLY A 321 3.42 -0.07 -2.31
C GLY A 321 3.92 -0.90 -3.49
N LEU A 322 3.70 -2.22 -3.49
CA LEU A 322 4.16 -3.11 -4.54
C LEU A 322 3.64 -2.75 -5.95
N SER A 323 2.50 -2.05 -6.06
CA SER A 323 2.03 -1.54 -7.35
C SER A 323 3.02 -0.58 -8.03
N GLU A 324 3.97 -0.01 -7.29
CA GLU A 324 4.98 0.90 -7.79
C GLU A 324 6.29 0.21 -8.18
N VAL A 325 6.44 -1.10 -7.93
CA VAL A 325 7.64 -1.86 -8.27
C VAL A 325 8.15 -1.58 -9.68
N PRO A 326 7.32 -1.57 -10.75
CA PRO A 326 7.81 -1.37 -12.12
C PRO A 326 8.44 0.02 -12.34
N PHE A 327 8.08 0.99 -11.51
CA PHE A 327 8.47 2.40 -11.62
C PHE A 327 9.54 2.82 -10.60
N MET A 328 10.03 1.87 -9.81
CA MET A 328 11.06 2.08 -8.78
C MET A 328 12.38 1.41 -9.10
N GLN A 329 12.51 0.74 -10.26
CA GLN A 329 13.69 -0.06 -10.59
C GLN A 329 14.96 0.77 -10.86
N ASP A 330 14.86 2.09 -10.92
CA ASP A 330 15.97 3.03 -11.13
C ASP A 330 16.75 3.36 -9.85
N ILE A 331 16.23 2.97 -8.68
CA ILE A 331 16.82 3.23 -7.35
C ILE A 331 16.98 1.94 -6.55
N ASP A 332 17.77 1.96 -5.49
CA ASP A 332 17.97 0.78 -4.65
C ASP A 332 16.90 0.66 -3.56
N ARG A 333 16.54 1.80 -2.95
CA ARG A 333 15.75 1.82 -1.72
C ARG A 333 14.61 2.81 -1.81
N TRP A 334 13.39 2.34 -1.61
CA TRP A 334 12.20 3.17 -1.70
C TRP A 334 11.19 2.77 -0.63
N GLY A 335 10.20 3.63 -0.39
CA GLY A 335 9.15 3.37 0.58
C GLY A 335 7.79 3.83 0.11
N VAL A 336 6.78 3.49 0.89
CA VAL A 336 5.40 3.90 0.71
C VAL A 336 4.84 4.44 2.01
N LEU A 337 4.04 5.49 1.92
CA LEU A 337 3.19 6.01 2.99
C LEU A 337 1.74 6.01 2.49
N THR A 338 0.82 5.40 3.21
CA THR A 338 -0.60 5.30 2.81
C THR A 338 -1.47 6.08 3.79
N ILE A 339 -2.00 7.22 3.34
CA ILE A 339 -2.77 8.13 4.21
C ILE A 339 -4.26 7.77 4.11
N GLY A 340 -4.75 7.09 5.15
CA GLY A 340 -6.12 6.63 5.31
C GLY A 340 -6.69 7.01 6.67
N THR A 341 -7.43 6.07 7.29
CA THR A 341 -7.86 6.21 8.69
C THR A 341 -6.66 6.35 9.62
N GLY A 342 -5.57 5.63 9.33
CA GLY A 342 -4.24 5.83 9.91
C GLY A 342 -3.20 6.03 8.81
N LEU A 343 -1.92 5.91 9.20
CA LEU A 343 -0.78 5.96 8.30
C LEU A 343 -0.16 4.57 8.13
N GLY A 344 -0.47 3.90 7.03
CA GLY A 344 0.26 2.69 6.64
C GLY A 344 1.64 3.07 6.09
N ASN A 345 2.62 2.20 6.28
CA ASN A 345 3.98 2.45 5.81
C ASN A 345 4.70 1.15 5.50
N ALA A 346 5.54 1.16 4.46
CA ALA A 346 6.47 0.09 4.17
C ALA A 346 7.72 0.64 3.46
N ARG A 347 8.84 -0.08 3.58
CA ARG A 347 10.12 0.24 2.95
C ARG A 347 10.66 -1.01 2.27
N PHE A 348 11.24 -0.81 1.10
CA PHE A 348 11.69 -1.84 0.18
C PHE A 348 13.14 -1.65 -0.25
N THR A 349 13.76 -2.77 -0.61
CA THR A 349 15.01 -2.83 -1.37
C THR A 349 14.75 -3.58 -2.67
N ASN A 350 15.09 -2.98 -3.81
CA ASN A 350 14.95 -3.67 -5.09
C ASN A 350 15.95 -4.82 -5.20
N ARG A 351 15.46 -5.97 -5.68
CA ARG A 351 16.31 -7.13 -5.96
C ARG A 351 16.97 -6.95 -7.31
N ARG A 352 18.26 -6.58 -7.30
CA ARG A 352 19.06 -6.59 -8.53
C ARG A 352 19.25 -8.04 -8.98
N LYS A 353 18.85 -8.37 -10.20
CA LYS A 353 19.37 -9.58 -10.86
C LYS A 353 20.87 -9.36 -11.02
N GLU A 354 21.70 -10.28 -10.54
CA GLU A 354 23.12 -10.27 -10.86
C GLU A 354 23.25 -10.36 -12.39
N SER A 355 23.44 -9.22 -13.05
CA SER A 355 24.05 -9.22 -14.37
C SER A 355 25.47 -9.69 -14.12
N GLY A 356 25.80 -10.86 -14.67
CA GLY A 356 27.13 -11.44 -14.58
C GLY A 356 28.15 -10.37 -14.96
N LYS A 357 28.92 -9.91 -13.96
CA LYS A 357 30.18 -9.23 -14.22
C LYS A 357 31.07 -10.27 -14.86
N GLU A 358 31.07 -10.34 -16.19
CA GLU A 358 32.26 -10.74 -16.93
C GLU A 358 33.38 -9.81 -16.44
N LYS A 359 34.16 -10.32 -15.49
CA LYS A 359 35.48 -9.78 -15.22
C LYS A 359 36.26 -10.04 -16.49
N ASP A 360 36.41 -9.02 -17.33
CA ASP A 360 37.55 -8.91 -18.23
C ASP A 360 38.80 -9.16 -17.39
N ARG A 361 39.33 -10.38 -17.48
CA ARG A 361 40.65 -10.72 -16.97
C ARG A 361 41.63 -10.11 -17.94
N ASP A 362 41.98 -8.87 -17.66
CA ASP A 362 43.13 -8.21 -18.26
C ASP A 362 44.37 -9.05 -17.92
N SER A 363 44.85 -9.79 -18.92
CA SER A 363 46.06 -10.60 -18.83
C SER A 363 47.25 -9.68 -19.06
N THR A 364 47.76 -9.07 -18.00
CA THR A 364 49.06 -8.37 -18.05
C THR A 364 49.99 -8.80 -16.93
N GLU A 365 51.17 -9.23 -17.38
CA GLU A 365 52.47 -9.24 -16.69
C GLU A 365 52.80 -10.37 -15.70
N ASN A 366 53.21 -11.51 -16.26
CA ASN A 366 54.15 -12.41 -15.60
C ASN A 366 55.58 -11.81 -15.61
N GLY A 367 55.92 -11.13 -14.51
CA GLY A 367 57.16 -11.26 -13.75
C GLY A 367 58.50 -11.42 -14.47
N LYS A 368 59.21 -10.30 -14.67
CA LYS A 368 60.69 -10.27 -14.70
C LYS A 368 61.23 -10.52 -13.29
N LYS A 369 61.83 -11.69 -13.04
CA LYS A 369 62.71 -11.94 -11.89
C LYS A 369 64.19 -11.85 -12.33
N LYS A 370 64.83 -10.74 -11.95
CA LYS A 370 66.27 -10.55 -11.66
C LYS A 370 66.26 -9.74 -10.35
N SER A 371 66.98 -10.03 -9.27
CA SER A 371 68.32 -10.59 -9.08
C SER A 371 68.60 -10.75 -7.57
N LYS A 372 69.68 -11.47 -7.23
CA LYS A 372 70.47 -11.60 -5.96
C LYS A 372 70.44 -13.04 -5.45
N ASN A 373 71.55 -13.75 -5.18
CA ASN A 373 72.99 -13.48 -5.09
C ASN A 373 73.74 -14.76 -5.48
N ASP A 374 74.83 -14.65 -6.24
CA ASP A 374 76.22 -14.95 -5.83
C ASP A 374 77.17 -14.63 -7.00
#